data_AF-A0A0C9WWF3-F1
#
_entry.id   AF-A0A0C9WWF3-F1
#
_cell.length_a   1.000
_cell.length_b   1.000
_cell.length_c   1.000
_cell.angle_alpha   90.00
_cell.angle_beta   90.00
_cell.angle_gamma   90.00
#
_symmetry.space_group_name_H-M   'P 1'
#
loop_
_entity.id
_entity.type
_entity.pdbx_description
1 polymer ?
#
loop_
_entity_poly.entity_id
_entity_poly.type
_entity_poly.pdbx_seq_one_letter_code
_entity_poly.pdbx_strand_id
1 'polypeptide(L)' 'NNPVFSSATGHFTQVVWKSTTQVACAMVDCRPGTIFGQASKYTVCRYSPPGNFQGQFRYVLTLIF' A
#
# COMPACT_ATOMS: atom_id res chain seq x y z
N ASN A 1 -20.28 4.42 -9.63
CA ASN A 1 -19.10 3.56 -9.40
C ASN A 1 -17.89 4.17 -10.11
N ASN A 2 -17.13 5.03 -9.42
CA ASN A 2 -15.98 5.78 -9.97
C ASN A 2 -14.77 5.56 -9.04
N PRO A 3 -14.00 4.48 -9.24
CA PRO A 3 -12.91 4.14 -8.34
C PRO A 3 -11.76 5.14 -8.50
N VAL A 4 -11.40 5.77 -7.39
CA VAL A 4 -10.35 6.80 -7.29
C VAL A 4 -9.49 6.50 -6.07
N PHE A 5 -8.31 7.14 -6.00
CA PHE A 5 -7.51 7.12 -4.77
C PHE A 5 -8.28 7.75 -3.60
N SER A 6 -8.16 7.15 -2.43
CA SER A 6 -8.57 7.76 -1.17
C SER A 6 -7.55 7.45 -0.08
N SER A 7 -7.42 8.31 0.93
CA SER A 7 -6.55 8.04 2.09
C SER A 7 -6.96 6.78 2.86
N ALA A 8 -8.25 6.45 2.86
CA ALA A 8 -8.78 5.26 3.53
C ALA A 8 -8.43 3.96 2.79
N THR A 9 -8.25 3.99 1.46
CA THR A 9 -8.10 2.78 0.64
C THR A 9 -6.77 2.65 -0.08
N GLY A 10 -5.92 3.69 -0.08
CA GLY A 10 -4.69 3.74 -0.85
C GLY A 10 -3.70 2.61 -0.57
N HIS A 11 -3.57 2.18 0.69
CA HIS A 11 -2.72 1.04 1.04
C HIS A 11 -3.26 -0.27 0.47
N PHE A 12 -4.57 -0.52 0.60
CA PHE A 12 -5.21 -1.71 0.06
C PHE A 12 -5.03 -1.78 -1.45
N THR A 13 -5.33 -0.70 -2.16
CA THR A 13 -5.26 -0.68 -3.63
C THR A 13 -3.84 -0.88 -4.16
N GLN A 14 -2.81 -0.44 -3.42
CA GLN A 14 -1.42 -0.75 -3.77
C GLN A 14 -1.08 -2.24 -3.59
N VAL A 15 -1.56 -2.88 -2.53
CA VAL A 15 -1.31 -4.31 -2.27
C VAL A 15 -1.92 -5.19 -3.36
N VAL A 16 -3.13 -4.87 -3.81
CA VAL A 16 -3.84 -5.65 -4.83
C VAL A 16 -3.61 -5.13 -6.25
N TRP A 17 -2.60 -4.29 -6.47
CA TRP A 17 -2.39 -3.67 -7.77
C TRP A 17 -1.88 -4.69 -8.80
N LYS A 18 -2.73 -5.06 -9.77
CA LYS A 18 -2.50 -6.10 -10.78
C LYS A 18 -1.15 -5.99 -11.50
N SER A 19 -0.72 -4.78 -11.83
CA SER A 19 0.53 -4.56 -12.57
C SER A 19 1.78 -4.58 -11.70
N THR A 20 1.65 -4.54 -10.37
CA THR A 20 2.78 -4.67 -9.45
C THR A 20 3.21 -6.13 -9.40
N THR A 21 4.48 -6.40 -9.69
CA THR A 21 5.01 -7.78 -9.77
C THR A 21 6.06 -8.08 -8.71
N GLN A 22 6.60 -7.06 -8.07
CA GLN A 22 7.63 -7.18 -7.06
C GLN A 22 7.30 -6.33 -5.85
N VAL A 23 7.57 -6.88 -4.67
CA VAL A 23 7.48 -6.18 -3.39
C VAL A 23 8.74 -6.43 -2.58
N ALA A 24 9.26 -5.38 -1.97
CA ALA A 24 10.35 -5.45 -1.01
C ALA A 24 9.94 -4.70 0.26
N CYS A 25 10.00 -5.37 1.41
CA CYS A 25 9.61 -4.80 2.69
C CYS A 25 10.76 -4.83 3.69
N ALA A 26 10.79 -3.84 4.58
CA ALA A 26 11.67 -3.79 5.73
C ALA A 26 10.86 -3.42 6.97
N MET A 27 11.26 -3.96 8.12
CA MET A 27 10.63 -3.71 9.41
C MET A 27 11.71 -3.43 10.45
N VAL A 28 11.48 -2.44 11.31
CA VAL A 28 12.34 -2.14 12.45
C VAL A 28 11.50 -1.98 13.73
N ASP A 29 12.06 -2.41 14.85
CA ASP A 29 11.48 -2.16 16.17
C ASP A 29 11.90 -0.78 16.66
N CYS A 30 10.92 0.04 17.02
CA CYS A 30 11.08 1.42 17.48
C CYS A 30 10.78 1.52 18.98
N ARG A 31 11.68 2.18 19.71
CA ARG A 31 11.48 2.47 21.14
C ARG A 31 10.35 3.50 21.33
N PRO A 32 9.69 3.53 22.52
CA PRO A 32 8.76 4.60 22.88
C PRO A 32 9.33 5.98 22.59
N GLY A 33 8.53 6.88 22.03
CA GLY A 33 8.92 8.25 21.67
C GLY A 33 9.62 8.40 20.31
N THR A 34 9.87 7.31 19.57
CA THR A 34 10.47 7.40 18.21
C THR A 34 9.43 7.80 17.17
N ILE A 35 8.27 7.13 17.18
CA ILE A 35 7.15 7.36 16.25
C ILE A 35 5.86 7.63 17.04
N PHE A 36 5.58 6.76 18.01
CA PHE A 36 4.47 6.89 18.95
C PHE A 36 5.00 6.90 20.38
N GLY A 37 4.17 7.32 21.33
CA GLY A 37 4.50 7.29 22.76
C GLY A 37 4.77 5.89 23.33
N GLN A 38 4.42 4.83 22.59
CA GLN A 38 4.68 3.44 22.92
C GLN A 38 5.67 2.78 21.96
N ALA A 39 6.23 1.64 22.36
CA ALA A 39 7.03 0.81 21.46
C ALA A 39 6.19 0.43 20.22
N SER A 40 6.81 0.45 19.05
CA SER A 40 6.11 0.25 17.79
C SER A 40 6.99 -0.46 16.78
N LYS A 41 6.37 -1.05 15.76
CA LYS A 41 7.08 -1.60 14.60
C LYS A 41 6.86 -0.68 13.43
N TYR A 42 7.96 -0.20 12.83
CA TYR A 42 7.89 0.60 11.62
C TYR A 42 8.14 -0.29 10.42
N THR A 43 7.13 -0.44 9.57
CA THR A 43 7.18 -1.28 8.37
C THR A 43 7.02 -0.43 7.14
N VAL A 44 7.91 -0.63 6.17
CA VAL A 44 7.85 0.03 4.86
C VAL A 44 7.93 -1.03 3.78
N CYS A 45 7.06 -0.95 2.78
CA CYS A 45 7.08 -1.79 1.59
C CYS A 45 7.20 -0.91 0.34
N ARG A 46 8.06 -1.32 -0.58
CA ARG A 46 8.20 -0.77 -1.93
C ARG A 46 7.62 -1.76 -2.93
N TYR A 47 6.88 -1.23 -3.90
CA TYR A 47 6.17 -1.99 -4.92
C TYR A 47 6.70 -1.59 -6.30
N SER A 48 6.97 -2.56 -7.16
CA SER A 48 7.46 -2.32 -8.52
C SER A 48 6.75 -3.22 -9.54
N PRO A 49 6.22 -2.66 -10.64
CA PRO A 49 5.87 -1.25 -10.84
C PRO A 49 4.94 -0.71 -9.73
N PRO A 50 4.97 0.60 -9.42
CA PRO A 50 4.08 1.18 -8.41
C PRO A 50 2.62 1.15 -8.87
N GLY A 51 1.70 1.23 -7.90
CA GLY A 51 0.27 1.28 -8.14
C GLY A 51 -0.34 2.67 -7.94
N ASN A 52 -1.66 2.70 -7.75
CA ASN A 52 -2.42 3.91 -7.42
C ASN A 52 -2.33 5.06 -8.45
N PHE A 53 -2.12 4.73 -9.72
CA PHE A 53 -2.17 5.71 -10.80
C PHE A 53 -3.61 6.16 -11.07
N GLN A 54 -3.83 7.48 -11.00
CA GLN A 54 -5.09 8.13 -11.39
C GLN A 54 -5.53 7.66 -12.78
N GLY A 55 -6.83 7.35 -12.92
CA GLY A 55 -7.39 6.82 -14.18
C GLY A 55 -7.17 5.32 -14.42
N GLN A 56 -6.31 4.64 -13.66
CA GLN A 56 -6.04 3.20 -13.86
C GLN A 56 -6.83 2.28 -12.92
N PHE A 57 -7.48 2.81 -11.89
CA PHE A 57 -8.22 2.04 -10.87
C PHE A 57 -9.34 1.13 -11.40
N ARG A 58 -9.90 1.41 -12.58
CA ARG A 58 -10.98 0.61 -13.20
C ARG A 58 -10.49 -0.73 -13.76
N TYR A 59 -9.23 -0.83 -14.18
CA TYR A 59 -8.66 -2.04 -14.79
C TYR A 59 -8.05 -3.02 -13.78
N VAL A 60 -7.98 -2.61 -12.51
CA VAL A 60 -7.24 -3.29 -11.44
C VAL A 60 -8.15 -4.08 -10.49
N LEU A 61 -9.45 -3.76 -10.46
CA LEU A 61 -10.47 -4.38 -9.59
C LEU A 61 -11.36 -5.39 -10.35
N THR A 62 -11.01 -5.78 -11.58
CA THR A 62 -11.72 -6.85 -12.30
C THR A 62 -11.27 -8.20 -11.75
N LEU A 63 -11.99 -8.66 -10.72
CA LEU A 63 -12.26 -10.04 -10.29
C LEU A 63 -11.13 -11.08 -10.40
N ILE A 64 -10.55 -11.41 -9.24
CA ILE A 64 -10.33 -12.82 -8.85
C ILE A 64 -10.98 -13.00 -7.47
N PHE A 65 -12.32 -13.13 -7.46
CA PHE A 65 -13.09 -13.95 -6.52
C PHE A 65 -14.29 -14.48 -7.30
#